data_AF-A0A539EJX6-F1
#
_entry.id   AF-A0A539EJX6-F1
#
_cell.length_a   1.000
_cell.length_b   1.000
_cell.length_c   1.000
_cell.angle_alpha   90.00
_cell.angle_beta   90.00
_cell.angle_gamma   90.00
#
_symmetry.space_group_name_H-M   'P 1'
#
loop_
_entity.id
_entity.type
_entity.pdbx_description
1 polymer ?
#
loop_
_entity_poly.entity_id
_entity_poly.type
_entity_poly.pdbx_seq_one_letter_code
_entity_poly.pdbx_strand_id
1 'polypeptide(L)'
;MANVSEAEKETRLLEKVAKGEKITSVDEMTAEYRELLTNLMMMQADSELAGGYGYVPWIMKSPDIRETLVVSQIVKDEIRHARVMYRLLEGMGVDVDEYYNKHNFSLRVDSADIGTERVADDKRVNIFYYPIETWYDFIMFNFCMDRGAGHQLEDSLDCSYKPWCDTMEGIFKEETMHMAHGDQWVKRLAADPKTHAATQAALEVWYPRTMNIFGRRGSKKNVLYRKYGLK
;
A
#
# COMPACT_ATOMS: atom_id res chain seq x y z
N MET A 1 9.43 -32.77 -20.98
CA MET A 1 8.16 -32.04 -21.14
C MET A 1 8.40 -30.98 -22.20
N ALA A 2 7.54 -30.87 -23.23
CA ALA A 2 7.72 -29.86 -24.27
C ALA A 2 7.65 -28.46 -23.65
N ASN A 3 8.62 -27.60 -23.95
CA ASN A 3 8.61 -26.21 -23.50
C ASN A 3 7.43 -25.51 -24.19
N VAL A 4 6.38 -25.20 -23.43
CA VAL A 4 5.23 -24.43 -23.92
C VAL A 4 5.73 -23.05 -24.33
N SER A 5 5.34 -22.55 -25.50
CA SER A 5 5.74 -21.21 -25.93
C SER A 5 5.09 -20.14 -25.05
N GLU A 6 5.72 -18.96 -24.90
CA GLU A 6 5.14 -17.86 -24.11
C GLU A 6 3.74 -17.45 -24.63
N ALA A 7 3.50 -17.52 -25.95
CA ALA A 7 2.19 -17.20 -26.54
C ALA A 7 1.10 -18.21 -26.15
N GLU A 8 1.42 -19.51 -26.12
CA GLU A 8 0.50 -20.54 -25.64
C GLU A 8 0.24 -20.40 -24.14
N LYS A 9 1.29 -20.04 -23.38
CA LYS A 9 1.18 -19.77 -21.94
C LYS A 9 0.29 -18.57 -21.65
N GLU A 10 0.44 -17.50 -22.43
CA GLU A 10 -0.40 -16.30 -22.34
C GLU A 10 -1.87 -16.62 -22.64
N THR A 11 -2.12 -17.38 -23.70
CA THR A 11 -3.49 -17.79 -24.08
C THR A 11 -4.16 -18.57 -22.94
N ARG A 12 -3.46 -19.58 -22.39
CA ARG A 12 -3.96 -20.38 -21.26
C ARG A 12 -4.21 -19.53 -20.02
N LEU A 13 -3.29 -18.61 -19.70
CA LEU A 13 -3.42 -17.71 -18.57
C LEU A 13 -4.67 -16.83 -18.73
N LEU A 14 -4.84 -16.18 -19.87
CA LEU A 14 -5.98 -15.30 -20.13
C LEU A 14 -7.31 -16.06 -20.14
N GLU A 15 -7.34 -17.29 -20.67
CA GLU A 15 -8.53 -18.14 -20.62
C GLU A 15 -8.93 -18.51 -19.18
N LYS A 16 -7.96 -18.81 -18.30
CA LYS A 16 -8.23 -19.05 -16.87
C LYS A 16 -8.79 -17.79 -16.21
N VAL A 17 -8.13 -16.65 -16.40
CA VAL A 17 -8.58 -15.36 -15.84
C VAL A 17 -9.99 -15.01 -16.31
N ALA A 18 -10.30 -15.20 -17.60
CA ALA A 18 -11.64 -14.93 -18.15
C ALA A 18 -12.75 -15.82 -17.56
N LYS A 19 -12.40 -17.01 -17.05
CA LYS A 19 -13.32 -17.92 -16.33
C LYS A 19 -13.44 -17.59 -14.84
N GLY A 20 -12.71 -16.60 -14.34
CA GLY A 20 -12.61 -16.30 -12.91
C GLY A 20 -11.74 -17.29 -12.13
N GLU A 21 -11.00 -18.17 -12.82
CA GLU A 21 -10.05 -19.07 -12.19
C GLU A 21 -8.79 -18.29 -11.77
N LYS A 22 -8.19 -18.70 -10.65
CA LYS A 22 -7.01 -18.03 -10.10
C LYS A 22 -5.73 -18.74 -10.54
N ILE A 23 -4.69 -17.94 -10.75
CA ILE A 23 -3.29 -18.36 -10.91
C ILE A 23 -2.73 -18.67 -9.53
N THR A 24 -2.03 -19.80 -9.41
CA THR A 24 -1.58 -20.33 -8.12
C THR A 24 -0.08 -20.55 -8.03
N SER A 25 0.63 -20.66 -9.17
CA SER A 25 2.08 -20.84 -9.20
C SER A 25 2.77 -19.96 -10.24
N VAL A 26 4.07 -19.74 -10.03
CA VAL A 26 4.94 -18.99 -10.95
C VAL A 26 5.05 -19.67 -12.32
N ASP A 27 4.95 -21.00 -12.36
CA ASP A 27 5.03 -21.78 -13.59
C ASP A 27 3.85 -21.52 -14.54
N GLU A 28 2.73 -21.01 -14.04
CA GLU A 28 1.57 -20.61 -14.84
C GLU A 28 1.73 -19.21 -15.46
N MET A 29 2.66 -18.39 -14.98
CA MET A 29 2.77 -16.97 -15.33
C MET A 29 3.61 -16.73 -16.59
N THR A 30 3.15 -15.85 -17.48
CA THR A 30 4.04 -15.27 -18.51
C THR A 30 5.03 -14.31 -17.87
N ALA A 31 6.11 -13.99 -18.59
CA ALA A 31 7.08 -12.99 -18.12
C ALA A 31 6.42 -11.63 -17.84
N GLU A 32 5.53 -11.16 -18.73
CA GLU A 32 4.82 -9.89 -18.57
C GLU A 32 3.88 -9.90 -17.36
N TYR A 33 3.11 -10.98 -17.18
CA TYR A 33 2.23 -11.13 -16.01
C TYR A 33 3.04 -11.07 -14.71
N ARG A 34 4.15 -11.83 -14.64
CA ARG A 34 5.03 -11.88 -13.48
C ARG A 34 5.63 -10.51 -13.18
N GLU A 35 6.10 -9.78 -14.18
CA GLU A 35 6.63 -8.42 -14.00
C GLU A 35 5.57 -7.45 -13.44
N LEU A 36 4.37 -7.47 -14.01
CA LEU A 36 3.26 -6.59 -13.61
C LEU A 36 2.78 -6.89 -12.19
N LEU A 37 2.59 -8.16 -11.86
CA LEU A 37 2.21 -8.63 -10.53
C LEU A 37 3.28 -8.28 -9.50
N THR A 38 4.55 -8.58 -9.78
CA THR A 38 5.68 -8.21 -8.91
C THR A 38 5.69 -6.70 -8.68
N ASN A 39 5.50 -5.88 -9.70
CA ASN A 39 5.46 -4.43 -9.52
C ASN A 39 4.35 -3.99 -8.54
N LEU A 40 3.14 -4.56 -8.62
CA LEU A 40 2.05 -4.22 -7.70
C LEU A 40 2.33 -4.69 -6.27
N MET A 41 2.83 -5.92 -6.10
CA MET A 41 3.16 -6.43 -4.77
C MET A 41 4.34 -5.67 -4.12
N MET A 42 5.33 -5.23 -4.91
CA MET A 42 6.40 -4.35 -4.43
C MET A 42 5.84 -2.99 -4.01
N MET A 43 4.94 -2.39 -4.79
CA MET A 43 4.29 -1.13 -4.42
C MET A 43 3.56 -1.26 -3.08
N GLN A 44 2.88 -2.38 -2.82
CA GLN A 44 2.26 -2.66 -1.54
C GLN A 44 3.32 -2.78 -0.44
N ALA A 45 4.26 -3.73 -0.57
CA ALA A 45 5.25 -4.05 0.46
C ALA A 45 6.08 -2.82 0.89
N ASP A 46 6.56 -2.05 -0.08
CA ASP A 46 7.37 -0.86 0.16
C ASP A 46 6.57 0.26 0.84
N SER A 47 5.27 0.34 0.53
CA SER A 47 4.35 1.32 1.11
C SER A 47 4.05 1.02 2.56
N GLU A 48 3.71 -0.23 2.92
CA GLU A 48 3.48 -0.62 4.32
C GLU A 48 4.75 -0.39 5.16
N LEU A 49 5.92 -0.77 4.64
CA LEU A 49 7.17 -0.60 5.36
C LEU A 49 7.51 0.88 5.57
N ALA A 50 7.35 1.70 4.53
CA ALA A 50 7.56 3.13 4.63
C ALA A 50 6.56 3.80 5.58
N GLY A 51 5.29 3.41 5.54
CA GLY A 51 4.25 3.85 6.47
C GLY A 51 4.60 3.53 7.91
N GLY A 52 4.89 2.27 8.21
CA GLY A 52 5.35 1.81 9.52
C GLY A 52 6.53 2.63 10.05
N TYR A 53 7.54 2.89 9.22
CA TYR A 53 8.68 3.74 9.63
C TYR A 53 8.30 5.20 9.89
N GLY A 54 7.32 5.74 9.15
CA GLY A 54 6.80 7.09 9.37
C GLY A 54 6.05 7.23 10.70
N TYR A 55 5.46 6.15 11.18
CA TYR A 55 4.69 6.12 12.42
C TYR A 55 5.55 5.86 13.67
N VAL A 56 6.76 5.31 13.55
CA VAL A 56 7.65 5.03 14.71
C VAL A 56 7.81 6.24 15.65
N PRO A 57 8.09 7.48 15.19
CA PRO A 57 8.21 8.64 16.08
C PRO A 57 6.92 8.94 16.86
N TRP A 58 5.76 8.56 16.34
CA TRP A 58 4.44 8.83 16.93
C TRP A 58 4.10 7.92 18.11
N ILE A 59 4.82 6.81 18.28
CA ILE A 59 4.74 6.01 19.52
C ILE A 59 5.09 6.91 20.72
N MET A 60 6.23 7.61 20.64
CA MET A 60 6.71 8.47 21.74
C MET A 60 5.98 9.81 21.81
N LYS A 61 5.48 10.33 20.68
CA LYS A 61 4.76 11.62 20.60
C LYS A 61 3.24 11.50 20.85
N SER A 62 2.74 10.28 21.04
CA SER A 62 1.31 10.03 21.27
C SER A 62 0.79 10.81 22.49
N PRO A 63 -0.46 11.32 22.45
CA PRO A 63 -0.95 12.27 23.46
C PRO A 63 -1.28 11.62 24.81
N ASP A 64 -1.55 10.32 24.85
CA ASP A 64 -1.79 9.56 26.08
C ASP A 64 -1.41 8.08 25.92
N ILE A 65 -1.36 7.34 27.04
CA ILE A 65 -0.92 5.94 27.07
C ILE A 65 -1.79 4.99 26.22
N ARG A 66 -3.07 5.33 26.00
CA ARG A 66 -3.95 4.53 25.14
C ARG A 66 -3.53 4.70 23.69
N GLU A 67 -3.24 5.94 23.28
CA GLU A 67 -2.70 6.19 21.96
C GLU A 67 -1.30 5.62 21.78
N THR A 68 -0.45 5.62 22.81
CA THR A 68 0.84 4.91 22.74
C THR A 68 0.65 3.44 22.37
N LEU A 69 -0.33 2.77 22.98
CA LEU A 69 -0.65 1.38 22.67
C LEU A 69 -1.18 1.23 21.24
N VAL A 70 -2.15 2.06 20.81
CA VAL A 70 -2.74 1.97 19.48
C VAL A 70 -1.72 2.26 18.38
N VAL A 71 -0.94 3.32 18.50
CA VAL A 71 0.11 3.66 17.51
C VAL A 71 1.20 2.60 17.46
N SER A 72 1.58 2.01 18.60
CA SER A 72 2.53 0.88 18.62
C SER A 72 1.97 -0.34 17.88
N GLN A 73 0.66 -0.59 18.03
CA GLN A 73 -0.02 -1.68 17.35
C GLN A 73 -0.09 -1.43 15.83
N ILE A 74 -0.41 -0.21 15.39
CA ILE A 74 -0.39 0.18 13.97
C ILE A 74 1.00 -0.04 13.39
N VAL A 75 2.06 0.50 14.00
CA VAL A 75 3.46 0.30 13.55
C VAL A 75 3.81 -1.18 13.41
N LYS A 76 3.42 -2.01 14.38
CA LYS A 76 3.67 -3.45 14.35
C LYS A 76 2.93 -4.11 13.18
N ASP A 77 1.68 -3.74 12.94
CA ASP A 77 0.86 -4.30 11.88
C ASP A 77 1.43 -3.93 10.51
N GLU A 78 1.76 -2.67 10.28
CA GLU A 78 2.39 -2.18 9.04
C GLU A 78 3.68 -2.94 8.69
N ILE A 79 4.58 -3.11 9.67
CA ILE A 79 5.82 -3.89 9.48
C ILE A 79 5.50 -5.36 9.19
N ARG A 80 4.46 -5.92 9.84
CA ARG A 80 4.00 -7.29 9.59
C ARG A 80 3.41 -7.43 8.18
N HIS A 81 2.64 -6.45 7.71
CA HIS A 81 2.03 -6.40 6.38
C HIS A 81 3.10 -6.37 5.30
N ALA A 82 4.09 -5.48 5.45
CA ALA A 82 5.28 -5.45 4.61
C ALA A 82 5.97 -6.82 4.55
N ARG A 83 6.22 -7.45 5.71
CA ARG A 83 6.94 -8.72 5.76
C ARG A 83 6.20 -9.86 5.05
N VAL A 84 4.87 -9.95 5.20
CA VAL A 84 4.09 -10.99 4.52
C VAL A 84 4.04 -10.76 3.02
N MET A 85 3.97 -9.50 2.57
CA MET A 85 4.05 -9.14 1.16
C MET A 85 5.44 -9.47 0.56
N TYR A 86 6.52 -9.12 1.26
CA TYR A 86 7.87 -9.50 0.87
C TYR A 86 8.05 -11.02 0.80
N ARG A 87 7.35 -11.80 1.64
CA ARG A 87 7.39 -13.26 1.55
C ARG A 87 6.79 -13.80 0.24
N LEU A 88 5.72 -13.17 -0.27
CA LEU A 88 5.20 -13.50 -1.59
C LEU A 88 6.23 -13.17 -2.68
N LEU A 89 6.94 -12.05 -2.54
CA LEU A 89 7.98 -11.61 -3.47
C LEU A 89 9.21 -12.54 -3.46
N GLU A 90 9.62 -13.06 -2.30
CA GLU A 90 10.63 -14.14 -2.20
C GLU A 90 10.21 -15.35 -3.04
N GLY A 91 8.92 -15.75 -2.93
CA GLY A 91 8.34 -16.83 -3.75
C GLY A 91 8.30 -16.51 -5.25
N MET A 92 8.35 -15.22 -5.60
CA MET A 92 8.51 -14.72 -6.96
C MET A 92 9.97 -14.55 -7.35
N GLY A 93 10.94 -15.00 -6.56
CA GLY A 93 12.37 -14.94 -6.85
C GLY A 93 13.02 -13.57 -6.65
N VAL A 94 12.38 -12.67 -5.90
CA VAL A 94 13.00 -11.40 -5.48
C VAL A 94 13.92 -11.66 -4.29
N ASP A 95 15.17 -11.22 -4.36
CA ASP A 95 16.05 -11.15 -3.19
C ASP A 95 15.64 -9.97 -2.31
N VAL A 96 14.80 -10.25 -1.33
CA VAL A 96 14.22 -9.22 -0.45
C VAL A 96 15.27 -8.61 0.48
N ASP A 97 16.23 -9.39 0.97
CA ASP A 97 17.24 -8.88 1.89
C ASP A 97 18.20 -7.93 1.15
N GLU A 98 18.65 -8.29 -0.05
CA GLU A 98 19.43 -7.39 -0.91
C GLU A 98 18.62 -6.14 -1.25
N TYR A 99 17.35 -6.30 -1.63
CA TYR A 99 16.47 -5.19 -1.95
C TYR A 99 16.29 -4.25 -0.75
N TYR A 100 15.99 -4.78 0.43
CA TYR A 100 15.79 -4.01 1.65
C TYR A 100 17.03 -3.21 2.01
N ASN A 101 18.21 -3.85 1.98
CA ASN A 101 19.47 -3.21 2.35
C ASN A 101 19.89 -2.08 1.38
N LYS A 102 19.41 -2.12 0.14
CA LYS A 102 19.70 -1.10 -0.88
C LYS A 102 18.84 0.16 -0.74
N HIS A 103 17.63 0.07 -0.19
CA HIS A 103 16.66 1.16 -0.20
C HIS A 103 16.46 1.80 1.18
N ASN A 104 16.26 3.12 1.20
CA ASN A 104 16.00 3.86 2.43
C ASN A 104 14.49 4.09 2.64
N PHE A 105 13.79 3.16 3.29
CA PHE A 105 12.35 3.29 3.59
C PHE A 105 12.02 4.42 4.60
N SER A 106 13.02 4.95 5.30
CA SER A 106 12.84 6.10 6.21
C SER A 106 12.96 7.47 5.52
N LEU A 107 13.35 7.51 4.24
CA LEU A 107 13.50 8.76 3.48
C LEU A 107 12.19 9.57 3.47
N ARG A 108 12.28 10.85 3.84
CA ARG A 108 11.22 11.85 3.70
C ARG A 108 11.75 13.08 2.95
N VAL A 109 10.86 13.81 2.28
CA VAL A 109 11.19 15.01 1.50
C VAL A 109 10.77 16.28 2.23
N ASP A 110 11.53 17.35 2.05
CA ASP A 110 11.21 18.69 2.58
C ASP A 110 10.24 19.48 1.67
N SER A 111 9.76 18.88 0.57
CA SER A 111 8.90 19.54 -0.41
C SER A 111 7.43 19.55 0.01
N ALA A 112 6.75 20.66 -0.28
CA ALA A 112 5.32 20.83 -0.01
C ALA A 112 4.42 19.93 -0.88
N ASP A 113 4.81 19.61 -2.13
CA ASP A 113 4.08 18.69 -3.01
C ASP A 113 4.99 18.15 -4.12
N ILE A 114 5.30 16.86 -4.09
CA ILE A 114 6.01 16.11 -5.15
C ILE A 114 5.03 15.50 -6.17
N GLY A 115 3.72 15.63 -5.95
CA GLY A 115 2.68 15.06 -6.80
C GLY A 115 2.91 13.58 -7.09
N THR A 116 3.19 13.28 -8.36
CA THR A 116 3.48 11.92 -8.87
C THR A 116 4.91 11.79 -9.42
N GLU A 117 5.82 12.68 -9.03
CA GLU A 117 7.25 12.60 -9.34
C GLU A 117 7.91 11.45 -8.58
N ARG A 118 8.82 10.72 -9.23
CA ARG A 118 9.53 9.62 -8.59
C ARG A 118 10.69 10.15 -7.74
N VAL A 119 10.64 9.91 -6.44
CA VAL A 119 11.67 10.38 -5.48
C VAL A 119 12.82 9.39 -5.31
N ALA A 120 12.54 8.10 -5.24
CA ALA A 120 13.56 7.05 -5.09
C ALA A 120 13.30 5.86 -6.02
N ASP A 121 14.27 4.94 -6.07
CA ASP A 121 14.23 3.75 -6.92
C ASP A 121 13.38 2.60 -6.35
N ASP A 122 12.89 2.73 -5.12
CA ASP A 122 11.85 1.86 -4.55
C ASP A 122 10.48 2.07 -5.21
N LYS A 123 9.47 1.32 -4.77
CA LYS A 123 8.12 1.27 -5.35
C LYS A 123 7.04 1.86 -4.45
N ARG A 124 7.36 2.42 -3.28
CA ARG A 124 6.34 3.00 -2.40
C ARG A 124 5.54 4.10 -3.11
N VAL A 125 4.29 4.30 -2.72
CA VAL A 125 3.51 5.43 -3.23
C VAL A 125 3.97 6.75 -2.59
N ASN A 126 3.89 7.84 -3.37
CA ASN A 126 4.54 9.11 -3.02
C ASN A 126 4.12 9.72 -1.68
N ILE A 127 2.92 9.41 -1.21
CA ILE A 127 2.39 9.95 0.05
C ILE A 127 3.32 9.64 1.24
N PHE A 128 4.05 8.52 1.19
CA PHE A 128 4.96 8.08 2.24
C PHE A 128 6.31 8.81 2.26
N TYR A 129 6.59 9.69 1.28
CA TYR A 129 7.75 10.58 1.35
C TYR A 129 7.45 11.86 2.13
N TYR A 130 6.18 12.24 2.30
CA TYR A 130 5.86 13.44 3.07
C TYR A 130 6.08 13.22 4.57
N PRO A 131 6.67 14.18 5.28
CA PRO A 131 6.85 14.09 6.72
C PRO A 131 5.49 14.23 7.44
N ILE A 132 5.35 13.49 8.54
CA ILE A 132 4.23 13.63 9.47
C ILE A 132 4.75 14.43 10.67
N GLU A 133 4.43 15.72 10.72
CA GLU A 133 5.07 16.66 11.65
C GLU A 133 4.24 16.90 12.91
N THR A 134 2.92 16.86 12.79
CA THR A 134 1.97 17.14 13.88
C THR A 134 1.02 15.96 14.13
N TRP A 135 0.38 15.94 15.31
CA TRP A 135 -0.62 14.91 15.61
C TRP A 135 -1.81 15.00 14.65
N TYR A 136 -2.13 16.21 14.18
CA TYR A 136 -3.15 16.44 13.17
C TYR A 136 -2.75 15.82 11.83
N ASP A 137 -1.47 15.88 11.46
CA ASP A 137 -0.95 15.18 10.27
C ASP A 137 -1.09 13.68 10.42
N PHE A 138 -0.67 13.13 11.57
CA PHE A 138 -0.75 11.69 11.82
C PHE A 138 -2.20 11.18 11.70
N ILE A 139 -3.13 11.87 12.37
CA ILE A 139 -4.56 11.51 12.32
C ILE A 139 -5.13 11.68 10.92
N MET A 140 -4.83 12.79 10.23
CA MET A 140 -5.40 13.06 8.92
C MET A 140 -4.80 12.15 7.84
N PHE A 141 -3.52 11.78 7.99
CA PHE A 141 -2.87 10.77 7.19
C PHE A 141 -3.63 9.45 7.32
N ASN A 142 -3.76 8.89 8.52
CA ASN A 142 -4.46 7.61 8.73
C ASN A 142 -5.91 7.69 8.22
N PHE A 143 -6.62 8.75 8.58
CA PHE A 143 -8.02 8.92 8.17
C PHE A 143 -8.21 8.90 6.64
N CYS A 144 -7.34 9.59 5.89
CA CYS A 144 -7.41 9.65 4.43
C CYS A 144 -6.77 8.41 3.76
N MET A 145 -5.54 8.08 4.15
CA MET A 145 -4.72 7.06 3.52
C MET A 145 -5.27 5.66 3.77
N ASP A 146 -5.68 5.30 4.99
CA ASP A 146 -6.18 3.94 5.27
C ASP A 146 -7.46 3.65 4.46
N ARG A 147 -8.30 4.66 4.21
CA ARG A 147 -9.44 4.56 3.29
C ARG A 147 -9.01 4.44 1.84
N GLY A 148 -8.08 5.30 1.42
CA GLY A 148 -7.56 5.30 0.07
C GLY A 148 -6.92 3.95 -0.28
N ALA A 149 -6.08 3.44 0.62
CA ALA A 149 -5.52 2.11 0.61
C ALA A 149 -6.64 1.07 0.60
N GLY A 150 -7.60 1.13 1.52
CA GLY A 150 -8.74 0.21 1.57
C GLY A 150 -9.42 0.01 0.22
N HIS A 151 -9.72 1.08 -0.50
CA HIS A 151 -10.26 0.99 -1.87
C HIS A 151 -9.29 0.36 -2.88
N GLN A 152 -7.99 0.59 -2.78
CA GLN A 152 -7.00 -0.11 -3.62
C GLN A 152 -6.82 -1.58 -3.23
N LEU A 153 -7.01 -1.91 -1.95
CA LEU A 153 -6.92 -3.27 -1.46
C LEU A 153 -8.13 -4.11 -1.90
N GLU A 154 -9.31 -3.51 -2.07
CA GLU A 154 -10.48 -4.19 -2.65
C GLU A 154 -10.15 -4.80 -4.03
N ASP A 155 -9.45 -4.08 -4.91
CA ASP A 155 -8.98 -4.60 -6.21
C ASP A 155 -8.10 -5.87 -6.04
N SER A 156 -7.30 -5.91 -4.96
CA SER A 156 -6.35 -7.03 -4.71
C SER A 156 -7.03 -8.30 -4.18
N LEU A 157 -8.17 -8.15 -3.49
CA LEU A 157 -8.97 -9.30 -3.02
C LEU A 157 -9.53 -10.10 -4.21
N ASP A 158 -9.86 -9.41 -5.29
CA ASP A 158 -10.40 -10.03 -6.51
C ASP A 158 -9.34 -10.32 -7.59
N CYS A 159 -8.06 -10.02 -7.33
CA CYS A 159 -7.00 -10.20 -8.33
C CYS A 159 -6.86 -11.66 -8.79
N SER A 160 -6.27 -11.88 -9.96
CA SER A 160 -6.15 -13.19 -10.58
C SER A 160 -5.10 -14.09 -9.91
N TYR A 161 -4.29 -13.59 -8.97
CA TYR A 161 -3.27 -14.38 -8.28
C TYR A 161 -3.69 -14.77 -6.87
N LYS A 162 -4.04 -16.06 -6.67
CA LYS A 162 -4.61 -16.57 -5.41
C LYS A 162 -3.75 -16.29 -4.17
N PRO A 163 -2.41 -16.51 -4.18
CA PRO A 163 -1.59 -16.27 -2.99
C PRO A 163 -1.59 -14.82 -2.53
N TRP A 164 -1.72 -13.86 -3.45
CA TRP A 164 -1.85 -12.46 -3.09
C TRP A 164 -3.24 -12.17 -2.50
N CYS A 165 -4.33 -12.63 -3.15
CA CYS A 165 -5.69 -12.51 -2.58
C CYS A 165 -5.75 -13.00 -1.12
N ASP A 166 -5.22 -14.20 -0.85
CA ASP A 166 -5.27 -14.83 0.46
C ASP A 166 -4.51 -14.04 1.52
N THR A 167 -3.38 -13.45 1.12
CA THR A 167 -2.58 -12.59 2.00
C THR A 167 -3.34 -11.30 2.30
N MET A 168 -4.01 -10.74 1.30
CA MET A 168 -4.77 -9.50 1.42
C MET A 168 -6.04 -9.66 2.26
N GLU A 169 -6.72 -10.81 2.22
CA GLU A 169 -7.84 -11.11 3.13
C GLU A 169 -7.45 -11.02 4.61
N GLY A 170 -6.21 -11.40 4.93
CA GLY A 170 -5.65 -11.28 6.28
C GLY A 170 -5.36 -9.83 6.67
N ILE A 171 -4.67 -9.11 5.79
CA ILE A 171 -4.32 -7.68 5.98
C ILE A 171 -5.59 -6.84 6.15
N PHE A 172 -6.59 -7.01 5.28
CA PHE A 172 -7.82 -6.21 5.28
C PHE A 172 -8.60 -6.28 6.60
N LYS A 173 -8.56 -7.43 7.29
CA LYS A 173 -9.20 -7.58 8.61
C LYS A 173 -8.53 -6.72 9.68
N GLU A 174 -7.22 -6.53 9.59
CA GLU A 174 -6.45 -5.71 10.53
C GLU A 174 -6.60 -4.22 10.22
N GLU A 175 -6.61 -3.84 8.93
CA GLU A 175 -6.81 -2.47 8.43
C GLU A 175 -8.12 -1.83 8.89
N THR A 176 -9.15 -2.65 9.15
CA THR A 176 -10.43 -2.15 9.67
C THR A 176 -10.27 -1.41 11.01
N MET A 177 -9.30 -1.82 11.83
CA MET A 177 -9.00 -1.15 13.09
C MET A 177 -8.36 0.23 12.87
N HIS A 178 -7.48 0.36 11.88
CA HIS A 178 -6.76 1.60 11.56
C HIS A 178 -7.74 2.65 11.03
N MET A 179 -8.61 2.26 10.09
CA MET A 179 -9.70 3.11 9.59
C MET A 179 -10.62 3.60 10.73
N ALA A 180 -11.00 2.72 11.65
CA ALA A 180 -11.84 3.08 12.79
C ALA A 180 -11.14 4.07 13.74
N HIS A 181 -9.82 3.95 13.93
CA HIS A 181 -9.02 4.88 14.73
C HIS A 181 -9.02 6.29 14.12
N GLY A 182 -8.77 6.40 12.81
CA GLY A 182 -8.83 7.67 12.09
C GLY A 182 -10.19 8.36 12.24
N ASP A 183 -11.29 7.61 12.17
CA ASP A 183 -12.67 8.15 12.27
C ASP A 183 -12.98 8.74 13.62
N GLN A 184 -12.63 7.99 14.66
CA GLN A 184 -12.86 8.41 16.02
C GLN A 184 -12.06 9.68 16.32
N TRP A 185 -10.82 9.76 15.84
CA TRP A 185 -9.97 10.93 16.04
C TRP A 185 -10.43 12.14 15.26
N VAL A 186 -10.74 12.02 13.96
CA VAL A 186 -11.26 13.17 13.19
C VAL A 186 -12.55 13.68 13.80
N LYS A 187 -13.46 12.78 14.23
CA LYS A 187 -14.69 13.19 14.94
C LYS A 187 -14.39 13.93 16.25
N ARG A 188 -13.42 13.45 17.04
CA ARG A 188 -12.99 14.09 18.29
C ARG A 188 -12.42 15.49 18.05
N LEU A 189 -11.54 15.63 17.06
CA LEU A 189 -10.91 16.90 16.70
C LEU A 189 -11.91 17.87 16.06
N ALA A 190 -12.91 17.37 15.34
CA ALA A 190 -13.99 18.20 14.81
C ALA A 190 -15.01 18.63 15.88
N ALA A 191 -15.06 17.97 17.04
CA ALA A 191 -15.97 18.33 18.13
C ALA A 191 -15.44 19.46 19.03
N ASP A 192 -14.12 19.68 19.08
CA ASP A 192 -13.51 20.75 19.88
C ASP A 192 -13.17 21.97 18.98
N PRO A 193 -13.79 23.14 19.20
CA PRO A 193 -13.48 24.36 18.44
C PRO A 193 -12.00 24.77 18.45
N LYS A 194 -11.24 24.38 19.48
CA LYS A 194 -9.80 24.70 19.58
C LYS A 194 -8.95 23.94 18.56
N THR A 195 -9.42 22.78 18.11
CA THR A 195 -8.69 21.91 17.17
C THR A 195 -9.13 22.09 15.72
N HIS A 196 -10.21 22.84 15.46
CA HIS A 196 -10.79 23.03 14.12
C HIS A 196 -9.77 23.53 13.09
N ALA A 197 -9.08 24.63 13.39
CA ALA A 197 -8.16 25.25 12.43
C ALA A 197 -7.01 24.29 12.04
N ALA A 198 -6.42 23.60 13.01
CA ALA A 198 -5.33 22.65 12.76
C ALA A 198 -5.81 21.40 12.01
N THR A 199 -7.01 20.90 12.35
CA THR A 199 -7.62 19.75 11.67
C THR A 199 -7.96 20.05 10.22
N GLN A 200 -8.51 21.24 9.96
CA GLN A 200 -8.83 21.71 8.62
C GLN A 200 -7.56 21.91 7.77
N ALA A 201 -6.51 22.52 8.35
CA ALA A 201 -5.23 22.68 7.67
C ALA A 201 -4.60 21.32 7.31
N ALA A 202 -4.64 20.33 8.20
CA ALA A 202 -4.17 18.98 7.90
C ALA A 202 -4.99 18.33 6.77
N LEU A 203 -6.32 18.49 6.77
CA LEU A 203 -7.19 17.96 5.71
C LEU A 203 -6.83 18.54 4.33
N GLU A 204 -6.61 19.85 4.25
CA GLU A 204 -6.25 20.56 3.02
C GLU A 204 -4.92 20.08 2.43
N VAL A 205 -4.02 19.55 3.27
CA VAL A 205 -2.74 18.99 2.85
C VAL A 205 -2.88 17.51 2.46
N TRP A 206 -3.47 16.68 3.33
CA TRP A 206 -3.43 15.22 3.18
C TRP A 206 -4.47 14.68 2.21
N TYR A 207 -5.63 15.32 2.09
CA TYR A 207 -6.66 14.88 1.15
C TYR A 207 -6.17 14.88 -0.32
N PRO A 208 -5.66 15.99 -0.89
CA PRO A 208 -5.18 15.98 -2.27
C PRO A 208 -3.98 15.04 -2.49
N ARG A 209 -3.09 14.91 -1.50
CA ARG A 209 -1.98 13.96 -1.55
C ARG A 209 -2.46 12.51 -1.61
N THR A 210 -3.51 12.18 -0.85
CA THR A 210 -4.15 10.86 -0.88
C THR A 210 -4.79 10.60 -2.23
N MET A 211 -5.44 11.58 -2.85
CA MET A 211 -6.04 11.39 -4.19
C MET A 211 -5.02 10.99 -5.26
N ASN A 212 -3.74 11.36 -5.10
CA ASN A 212 -2.68 10.98 -6.04
C ASN A 212 -2.35 9.48 -6.03
N ILE A 213 -2.68 8.73 -4.97
CA ILE A 213 -2.37 7.29 -4.88
C ILE A 213 -3.13 6.47 -5.92
N PHE A 214 -4.32 6.92 -6.34
CA PHE A 214 -5.15 6.28 -7.37
C PHE A 214 -4.53 6.37 -8.78
N GLY A 215 -3.43 7.11 -8.92
CA GLY A 215 -2.69 7.22 -10.16
C GLY A 215 -3.35 8.17 -11.17
N ARG A 216 -2.82 8.16 -12.39
CA ARG A 216 -3.21 9.09 -13.46
C ARG A 216 -4.23 8.45 -14.40
N ARG A 217 -5.18 9.26 -14.87
CA ARG A 217 -6.15 8.85 -15.91
C ARG A 217 -5.42 8.38 -17.17
N GLY A 218 -5.87 7.27 -17.76
CA GLY A 218 -5.32 6.75 -19.01
C GLY A 218 -3.97 6.04 -18.88
N SER A 219 -3.60 5.58 -17.70
CA SER A 219 -2.37 4.79 -17.49
C SER A 219 -2.34 3.54 -18.38
N LYS A 220 -1.32 3.44 -19.25
CA LYS A 220 -1.09 2.26 -20.10
C LYS A 220 -0.89 0.98 -19.29
N LYS A 221 -0.20 1.07 -18.14
CA LYS A 221 -0.04 -0.07 -17.23
C LYS A 221 -1.38 -0.54 -16.66
N ASN A 222 -2.31 0.37 -16.39
CA ASN A 222 -3.62 -0.01 -15.87
C ASN A 222 -4.45 -0.82 -16.87
N VAL A 223 -4.28 -0.56 -18.18
CA VAL A 223 -4.88 -1.41 -19.23
C VAL A 223 -4.37 -2.84 -19.13
N LEU A 224 -3.06 -3.02 -18.89
CA LEU A 224 -2.45 -4.34 -18.73
C LEU A 224 -2.85 -5.01 -17.42
N TYR A 225 -2.89 -4.27 -16.30
CA TYR A 225 -3.37 -4.82 -15.02
C TYR A 225 -4.77 -5.39 -15.15
N ARG A 226 -5.68 -4.65 -15.80
CA ARG A 226 -7.05 -5.12 -16.05
C ARG A 226 -7.12 -6.29 -17.03
N LYS A 227 -6.31 -6.28 -18.11
CA LYS A 227 -6.21 -7.40 -19.05
C LYS A 227 -5.89 -8.72 -18.32
N TYR A 228 -4.98 -8.65 -17.35
CA TYR A 228 -4.55 -9.80 -16.58
C TYR A 228 -5.39 -10.06 -15.31
N GLY A 229 -6.42 -9.27 -15.04
CA GLY A 229 -7.23 -9.37 -13.83
C GLY A 229 -6.45 -9.09 -12.55
N LEU A 230 -5.40 -8.28 -12.60
CA LEU A 230 -4.61 -7.87 -11.43
C LEU A 230 -5.23 -6.68 -10.68
N LYS A 231 -6.18 -6.00 -11.34
CA LYS A 231 -7.04 -4.89 -10.88
C LYS A 231 -8.34 -4.93 -11.67
#